data_AF-A0A1Q2CQG7-F1
#
_entry.id   AF-A0A1Q2CQG7-F1
#
_cell.length_a   1.000
_cell.length_b   1.000
_cell.length_c   1.000
_cell.angle_alpha   90.00
_cell.angle_beta   90.00
_cell.angle_gamma   90.00
#
_symmetry.space_group_name_H-M   'P 1'
#
loop_
_entity.id
_entity.type
_entity.pdbx_description
1 polymer ?
#
loop_
_entity_poly.entity_id
_entity_poly.type
_entity_poly.pdbx_seq_one_letter_code
_entity_poly.pdbx_strand_id
1 'polypeptide(L)'
;MTTKVSGRDASSLPGYRDGRLHSIAGRPLTLFTDFDVAAYTRDARGRLGIAKAKLTGITGDVRDDLAFLWRIESAALSETRALLASWTGNEGRITAFVATWAYERLWLAHAVRDLLTANGEPLPEPFERARLGARLRSWYDERVLPIVVPVWTSLVGESVAAGQMARIAVQEATMQAAYRSLIPRLEGEAARVVQEVVDRRDEIVRFFRLEASARITRSPQEARMARWHLQSGWRPFRVVGVADPDEERALASIFRTPEDQAAFESADADLRRLLMERPTPFWGAIAPTPGFLSRKERRGVRP
;
A
#
# COMPACT_ATOMS: atom_id res chain seq x y z
N MET A 1 32.18 -46.58 5.49
CA MET A 1 32.31 -45.41 6.37
C MET A 1 31.44 -44.30 5.81
N THR A 2 30.26 -44.10 6.39
CA THR A 2 29.28 -43.10 5.93
C THR A 2 28.99 -42.20 7.12
N THR A 3 29.52 -40.98 7.08
CA THR A 3 29.40 -39.99 8.14
C THR A 3 27.98 -39.44 8.15
N LYS A 4 27.21 -39.79 9.19
CA LYS A 4 25.88 -39.25 9.46
C LYS A 4 26.04 -37.82 9.99
N VAL A 5 25.84 -36.82 9.13
CA VAL A 5 25.78 -35.41 9.55
C VAL A 5 24.54 -35.27 10.45
N SER A 6 24.78 -35.13 11.74
CA SER A 6 23.75 -34.84 12.75
C SER A 6 23.22 -33.44 12.53
N GLY A 7 22.12 -33.31 11.80
CA GLY A 7 21.38 -32.06 11.67
C GLY A 7 20.89 -31.60 13.04
N ARG A 8 21.30 -30.40 13.46
CA ARG A 8 20.62 -29.71 14.54
C ARG A 8 19.16 -29.54 14.13
N ASP A 9 18.27 -30.15 14.89
CA ASP A 9 16.84 -30.07 14.66
C ASP A 9 16.41 -28.60 14.73
N ALA A 10 15.83 -28.10 13.63
CA ALA A 10 15.44 -26.69 13.48
C ALA A 10 14.41 -26.25 14.54
N SER A 11 13.79 -27.21 15.22
CA SER A 11 12.93 -27.04 16.40
C SER A 11 13.62 -26.38 17.60
N SER A 12 14.96 -26.38 17.65
CA SER A 12 15.76 -25.88 18.77
C SER A 12 16.31 -24.46 18.59
N LEU A 13 16.07 -23.82 17.43
CA LEU A 13 16.54 -22.46 17.17
C LEU A 13 15.63 -21.43 17.87
N PRO A 14 16.19 -20.45 18.61
CA PRO A 14 15.40 -19.38 19.22
C PRO A 14 14.51 -18.69 18.16
N GLY A 15 13.20 -18.66 18.41
CA GLY A 15 12.19 -18.13 17.48
C GLY A 15 11.35 -19.20 16.77
N TYR A 16 11.79 -20.47 16.74
CA TYR A 16 11.01 -21.58 16.19
C TYR A 16 10.18 -22.25 17.28
N ARG A 17 8.86 -22.32 17.10
CA ARG A 17 7.96 -23.18 17.88
C ARG A 17 7.54 -24.37 17.01
N ASP A 18 7.83 -25.60 17.45
CA ASP A 18 7.57 -26.83 16.69
C ASP A 18 8.21 -26.86 15.29
N GLY A 19 9.44 -26.34 15.17
CA GLY A 19 10.16 -26.26 13.89
C GLY A 19 9.58 -25.22 12.92
N ARG A 20 8.71 -24.32 13.41
CA ARG A 20 8.09 -23.24 12.63
C ARG A 20 8.23 -21.93 13.36
N LEU A 21 8.66 -20.87 12.68
CA LEU A 21 8.84 -19.59 13.35
C LEU A 21 7.48 -19.08 13.90
N HIS A 22 6.43 -18.90 13.09
CA HIS A 22 5.17 -18.29 13.58
C HIS A 22 3.84 -18.63 12.82
N SER A 23 3.69 -19.79 12.19
CA SER A 23 2.40 -20.17 11.53
C SER A 23 1.44 -20.91 12.48
N ILE A 24 0.12 -20.64 12.42
CA ILE A 24 -0.90 -21.53 13.00
C ILE A 24 -0.76 -22.93 12.35
N ALA A 25 -0.63 -23.98 13.17
CA ALA A 25 -0.52 -25.35 12.69
C ALA A 25 -1.69 -25.71 11.74
N GLY A 26 -1.38 -26.31 10.59
CA GLY A 26 -2.37 -26.79 9.62
C GLY A 26 -2.80 -25.81 8.53
N ARG A 27 -2.19 -24.61 8.40
CA ARG A 27 -2.50 -23.66 7.31
C ARG A 27 -1.32 -23.46 6.35
N PRO A 28 -1.57 -23.31 5.02
CA PRO A 28 -0.51 -23.12 4.03
C PRO A 28 0.20 -21.77 4.22
N LEU A 29 1.53 -21.75 4.24
CA LEU A 29 2.36 -20.55 4.45
C LEU A 29 2.17 -19.48 3.36
N THR A 30 1.78 -19.88 2.16
CA THR A 30 1.57 -18.98 1.01
C THR A 30 0.08 -18.84 0.73
N LEU A 31 -0.37 -17.61 0.50
CA LEU A 31 -1.75 -17.35 0.11
C LEU A 31 -1.83 -17.21 -1.42
N PHE A 32 -2.65 -18.05 -2.03
CA PHE A 32 -2.97 -17.97 -3.45
C PHE A 32 -4.32 -17.29 -3.63
N THR A 33 -4.35 -16.30 -4.51
CA THR A 33 -5.57 -15.64 -4.99
C THR A 33 -5.76 -16.00 -6.46
N ASP A 34 -6.94 -15.71 -7.01
CA ASP A 34 -7.23 -15.91 -8.44
C ASP A 34 -6.52 -14.89 -9.36
N PHE A 35 -5.57 -14.10 -8.82
CA PHE A 35 -4.80 -13.16 -9.61
C PHE A 35 -3.59 -13.84 -10.24
N ASP A 36 -3.52 -13.85 -11.56
CA ASP A 36 -2.38 -14.37 -12.32
C ASP A 36 -1.23 -13.37 -12.36
N VAL A 37 -0.33 -13.47 -11.39
CA VAL A 37 0.88 -12.64 -11.33
C VAL A 37 1.83 -12.94 -12.49
N ALA A 38 1.87 -14.16 -13.00
CA ALA A 38 2.76 -14.50 -14.10
C ALA A 38 2.32 -13.84 -15.41
N ALA A 39 1.01 -13.78 -15.67
CA ALA A 39 0.45 -12.98 -16.75
C ALA A 39 0.74 -11.49 -16.56
N TYR A 40 0.44 -10.93 -15.39
CA TYR A 40 0.70 -9.51 -15.10
C TYR A 40 2.18 -9.11 -15.31
N THR A 41 3.12 -9.93 -14.85
CA THR A 41 4.56 -9.68 -15.08
C THR A 41 4.96 -9.81 -16.55
N ARG A 42 4.35 -10.72 -17.31
CA ARG A 42 4.62 -10.87 -18.74
C ARG A 42 4.09 -9.69 -19.55
N ASP A 43 2.94 -9.17 -19.14
CA ASP A 43 2.20 -8.11 -19.83
C ASP A 43 2.55 -6.70 -19.29
N ALA A 44 3.65 -6.60 -18.53
CA ALA A 44 4.12 -5.38 -17.89
C ALA A 44 4.24 -4.22 -18.88
N ARG A 45 3.63 -3.09 -18.54
CA ARG A 45 3.48 -1.95 -19.46
C ARG A 45 4.53 -0.88 -19.21
N GLY A 46 5.39 -0.69 -20.21
CA GLY A 46 6.47 0.30 -20.19
C GLY A 46 6.01 1.74 -20.46
N ARG A 47 6.93 2.59 -20.92
CA ARG A 47 6.70 4.01 -21.19
C ARG A 47 5.42 4.27 -22.01
N LEU A 48 4.60 5.20 -21.53
CA LEU A 48 3.47 5.71 -22.30
C LEU A 48 3.93 6.81 -23.26
N GLY A 49 3.72 6.59 -24.56
CA GLY A 49 4.00 7.60 -25.59
C GLY A 49 3.03 8.78 -25.50
N ILE A 50 3.55 10.00 -25.64
CA ILE A 50 2.77 11.24 -25.66
C ILE A 50 3.01 11.96 -26.99
N ALA A 51 1.94 12.19 -27.74
CA ALA A 51 1.95 12.98 -28.95
C ALA A 51 2.00 14.48 -28.60
N LYS A 52 3.20 14.98 -28.24
CA LYS A 52 3.40 16.39 -27.81
C LYS A 52 2.78 17.42 -28.76
N ALA A 53 2.84 17.18 -30.07
CA ALA A 53 2.25 18.07 -31.07
C ALA A 53 0.71 18.20 -30.99
N LYS A 54 0.03 17.26 -30.31
CA LYS A 54 -1.43 17.25 -30.10
C LYS A 54 -1.83 17.72 -28.70
N LEU A 55 -0.86 18.10 -27.87
CA LEU A 55 -1.11 18.49 -26.50
C LEU A 55 -1.49 19.97 -26.46
N THR A 56 -2.70 20.24 -26.00
CA THR A 56 -3.14 21.60 -25.64
C THR A 56 -2.63 21.93 -24.24
N GLY A 57 -2.39 23.21 -23.97
CA GLY A 57 -1.88 23.65 -22.67
C GLY A 57 -2.78 23.22 -21.52
N ILE A 58 -2.20 22.52 -20.54
CA ILE A 58 -2.85 22.17 -19.28
C ILE A 58 -2.58 23.33 -18.31
N THR A 59 -3.60 24.08 -17.93
CA THR A 59 -3.46 25.30 -17.12
C THR A 59 -4.42 25.31 -15.93
N GLY A 60 -4.19 26.24 -14.99
CA GLY A 60 -5.03 26.42 -13.79
C GLY A 60 -5.11 25.19 -12.90
N ASP A 61 -6.23 25.05 -12.18
CA ASP A 61 -6.40 24.05 -11.12
C ASP A 61 -6.11 22.60 -11.60
N VAL A 62 -6.44 22.25 -12.86
CA VAL A 62 -6.22 20.88 -13.36
C VAL A 62 -4.73 20.56 -13.51
N ARG A 63 -3.91 21.56 -13.84
CA ARG A 63 -2.45 21.43 -13.86
C ARG A 63 -1.90 21.18 -12.47
N ASP A 64 -2.42 21.91 -11.49
CA ASP A 64 -1.98 21.83 -10.10
C ASP A 64 -2.41 20.52 -9.44
N ASP A 65 -3.60 20.04 -9.76
CA ASP A 65 -4.11 18.73 -9.34
C ASP A 65 -3.28 17.59 -9.94
N LEU A 66 -2.93 17.66 -11.23
CA LEU A 66 -2.02 16.69 -11.86
C LEU A 66 -0.61 16.73 -11.25
N ALA A 67 -0.12 17.92 -10.89
CA ALA A 67 1.18 18.07 -10.23
C ALA A 67 1.19 17.46 -8.82
N PHE A 68 0.11 17.65 -8.06
CA PHE A 68 -0.08 16.96 -6.79
C PHE A 68 -0.05 15.44 -6.96
N LEU A 69 -0.85 14.88 -7.87
CA LEU A 69 -0.89 13.43 -8.11
C LEU A 69 0.47 12.91 -8.62
N TRP A 70 1.17 13.66 -9.46
CA TRP A 70 2.53 13.32 -9.91
C TRP A 70 3.53 13.21 -8.75
N ARG A 71 3.44 14.10 -7.74
CA ARG A 71 4.31 14.02 -6.56
C ARG A 71 4.04 12.76 -5.74
N ILE A 72 2.77 12.41 -5.58
CA ILE A 72 2.36 11.15 -4.92
C ILE A 72 2.91 9.93 -5.69
N GLU A 73 2.78 9.93 -7.02
CA GLU A 73 3.34 8.87 -7.88
C GLU A 73 4.86 8.78 -7.79
N SER A 74 5.55 9.92 -7.76
CA SER A 74 7.01 9.98 -7.68
C SER A 74 7.56 9.51 -6.33
N ALA A 75 6.77 9.59 -5.26
CA ALA A 75 7.13 9.09 -3.94
C ALA A 75 6.99 7.56 -3.78
N ALA A 76 6.42 6.88 -4.78
CA ALA A 76 6.04 5.47 -4.71
C ALA A 76 7.19 4.46 -4.50
N LEU A 77 8.41 4.82 -4.92
CA LEU A 77 9.57 3.94 -4.72
C LEU A 77 9.82 3.67 -3.23
N SER A 78 9.54 4.65 -2.36
CA SER A 78 9.63 4.48 -0.91
C SER A 78 8.61 3.47 -0.39
N GLU A 79 7.40 3.45 -0.96
CA GLU A 79 6.36 2.50 -0.59
C GLU A 79 6.64 1.08 -1.08
N THR A 80 7.15 0.95 -2.31
CA THR A 80 7.63 -0.32 -2.86
C THR A 80 8.72 -0.91 -1.96
N ARG A 81 9.69 -0.08 -1.54
CA ARG A 81 10.75 -0.51 -0.64
C ARG A 81 10.20 -0.98 0.70
N ALA A 82 9.22 -0.27 1.26
CA ALA A 82 8.56 -0.66 2.51
C ALA A 82 7.80 -2.00 2.39
N LEU A 83 7.19 -2.29 1.24
CA LEU A 83 6.55 -3.58 0.94
C LEU A 83 7.54 -4.73 0.83
N LEU A 84 8.66 -4.52 0.14
CA LEU A 84 9.68 -5.54 -0.03
C LEU A 84 10.44 -5.80 1.28
N ALA A 85 10.61 -4.77 2.11
CA ALA A 85 11.24 -4.89 3.42
C ALA A 85 10.32 -5.50 4.50
N SER A 86 9.00 -5.58 4.26
CA SER A 86 8.07 -6.20 5.20
C SER A 86 7.88 -7.69 4.91
N TRP A 87 7.15 -8.38 5.79
CA TRP A 87 6.92 -9.83 5.69
C TRP A 87 6.27 -10.26 4.37
N THR A 88 5.60 -9.34 3.66
CA THR A 88 5.01 -9.58 2.34
C THR A 88 6.04 -9.92 1.26
N GLY A 89 7.31 -9.52 1.44
CA GLY A 89 8.41 -9.87 0.54
C GLY A 89 8.87 -11.32 0.60
N ASN A 90 8.44 -12.09 1.62
CA ASN A 90 8.78 -13.51 1.75
C ASN A 90 8.00 -14.40 0.77
N GLU A 91 6.90 -13.90 0.19
CA GLU A 91 6.13 -14.59 -0.84
C GLU A 91 6.68 -14.22 -2.23
N GLY A 92 7.35 -15.15 -2.92
CA GLY A 92 7.97 -14.88 -4.22
C GLY A 92 7.00 -14.31 -5.28
N ARG A 93 5.73 -14.71 -5.23
CA ARG A 93 4.66 -14.15 -6.07
C ARG A 93 4.41 -12.67 -5.80
N ILE A 94 4.36 -12.27 -4.52
CA ILE A 94 4.17 -10.86 -4.15
C ILE A 94 5.39 -10.05 -4.56
N THR A 95 6.60 -10.59 -4.36
CA THR A 95 7.83 -9.92 -4.80
C THR A 95 7.86 -9.70 -6.32
N ALA A 96 7.47 -10.70 -7.12
CA ALA A 96 7.36 -10.55 -8.57
C ALA A 96 6.34 -9.48 -8.97
N PHE A 97 5.16 -9.48 -8.33
CA PHE A 97 4.14 -8.46 -8.54
C PHE A 97 4.66 -7.06 -8.16
N VAL A 98 5.20 -6.88 -6.96
CA VAL A 98 5.67 -5.58 -6.44
C VAL A 98 6.80 -5.01 -7.28
N ALA A 99 7.72 -5.85 -7.76
CA ALA A 99 8.77 -5.42 -8.69
C ALA A 99 8.20 -4.93 -10.03
N THR A 100 7.23 -5.67 -10.58
CA THR A 100 6.53 -5.29 -11.83
C THR A 100 5.74 -4.00 -11.64
N TRP A 101 4.97 -3.90 -10.56
CA TRP A 101 4.19 -2.73 -10.17
C TRP A 101 5.08 -1.48 -10.02
N ALA A 102 6.24 -1.61 -9.39
CA ALA A 102 7.20 -0.51 -9.26
C ALA A 102 7.71 -0.02 -10.62
N TYR A 103 7.98 -0.95 -11.55
CA TYR A 103 8.35 -0.62 -12.92
C TYR A 103 7.22 0.13 -13.64
N GLU A 104 5.98 -0.33 -13.54
CA GLU A 104 4.84 0.36 -14.18
C GLU A 104 4.60 1.74 -13.59
N ARG A 105 4.63 1.88 -12.26
CA ARG A 105 4.47 3.17 -11.57
C ARG A 105 5.51 4.20 -11.98
N LEU A 106 6.76 3.78 -12.17
CA LEU A 106 7.79 4.67 -12.71
C LEU A 106 7.34 5.28 -14.04
N TRP A 107 6.79 4.47 -14.94
CA TRP A 107 6.31 4.95 -16.24
C TRP A 107 5.03 5.78 -16.15
N LEU A 108 4.13 5.49 -15.20
CA LEU A 108 2.97 6.34 -14.93
C LEU A 108 3.40 7.73 -14.41
N ALA A 109 4.36 7.79 -13.49
CA ALA A 109 4.93 9.04 -13.01
C ALA A 109 5.59 9.83 -14.15
N HIS A 110 6.32 9.15 -15.04
CA HIS A 110 6.90 9.77 -16.24
C HIS A 110 5.83 10.29 -17.21
N ALA A 111 4.73 9.58 -17.41
CA ALA A 111 3.66 10.03 -18.29
C ALA A 111 3.05 11.35 -17.79
N VAL A 112 2.76 11.45 -16.49
CA VAL A 112 2.19 12.69 -15.91
C VAL A 112 3.22 13.83 -15.91
N ARG A 113 4.49 13.54 -15.65
CA ARG A 113 5.58 14.52 -15.80
C ARG A 113 5.68 15.05 -17.23
N ASP A 114 5.65 14.15 -18.21
CA ASP A 114 5.77 14.50 -19.62
C ASP A 114 4.56 15.36 -20.06
N LEU A 115 3.35 15.14 -19.52
CA LEU A 115 2.20 16.04 -19.70
C LEU A 115 2.45 17.44 -19.11
N LEU A 116 2.90 17.51 -17.85
CA LEU A 116 3.12 18.78 -17.14
C LEU A 116 4.23 19.64 -17.74
N THR A 117 5.16 19.03 -18.46
CA THR A 117 6.36 19.68 -19.04
C THR A 117 6.34 19.76 -20.56
N ALA A 118 5.27 19.28 -21.21
CA ALA A 118 5.20 19.18 -22.67
C ALA A 118 5.35 20.53 -23.40
N ASN A 119 4.91 21.63 -22.78
CA ASN A 119 5.01 22.99 -23.35
C ASN A 119 6.27 23.75 -22.89
N GLY A 120 7.26 23.06 -22.33
CA GLY A 120 8.48 23.69 -21.79
C GLY A 120 8.27 24.39 -20.45
N GLU A 121 7.09 24.24 -19.84
CA GLU A 121 6.82 24.78 -18.52
C GLU A 121 7.55 23.96 -17.44
N PRO A 122 8.09 24.62 -16.39
CA PRO A 122 8.68 23.91 -15.27
C PRO A 122 7.59 23.13 -14.51
N LEU A 123 8.00 22.06 -13.83
CA LEU A 123 7.10 21.30 -12.96
C LEU A 123 6.53 22.24 -11.87
N PRO A 124 5.20 22.22 -11.62
CA PRO A 124 4.63 23.08 -10.61
C PRO A 124 5.20 22.80 -9.22
N GLU A 125 5.67 23.85 -8.56
CA GLU A 125 5.94 23.82 -7.12
C GLU A 125 4.62 23.90 -6.36
N PRO A 126 4.49 23.26 -5.18
CA PRO A 126 3.32 23.38 -4.34
C PRO A 126 3.01 24.81 -3.94
N PHE A 127 1.73 25.12 -3.85
CA PHE A 127 1.24 26.45 -3.52
C PHE A 127 1.66 26.86 -2.11
N GLU A 128 1.54 25.93 -1.16
CA GLU A 128 1.99 26.17 0.20
C GLU A 128 3.52 26.35 0.26
N ARG A 129 4.33 25.75 -0.63
CA ARG A 129 5.79 26.01 -0.70
C ARG A 129 6.12 27.45 -1.11
N ALA A 130 5.35 28.04 -2.02
CA ALA A 130 5.52 29.45 -2.39
C ALA A 130 5.24 30.39 -1.21
N ARG A 131 4.37 29.96 -0.29
CA ARG A 131 4.00 30.69 0.93
C ARG A 131 4.90 30.39 2.13
N LEU A 132 5.57 29.24 2.15
CA LEU A 132 6.48 28.82 3.22
C LEU A 132 7.83 29.57 3.14
N GLY A 133 8.30 30.06 4.29
CA GLY A 133 9.55 30.82 4.42
C GLY A 133 10.81 30.02 4.03
N ALA A 134 11.90 30.74 3.70
CA ALA A 134 13.13 30.18 3.12
C ALA A 134 13.77 28.99 3.89
N ARG A 135 13.57 28.90 5.21
CA ARG A 135 14.07 27.78 6.04
C ARG A 135 13.29 26.47 5.84
N LEU A 136 11.97 26.53 5.64
CA LEU A 136 11.15 25.35 5.34
C LEU A 136 11.36 24.87 3.90
N ARG A 137 11.66 25.81 3.00
CA ARG A 137 12.05 25.54 1.60
C ARG A 137 13.34 24.72 1.54
N SER A 138 14.40 25.15 2.23
CA SER A 138 15.68 24.41 2.33
C SER A 138 15.53 23.03 2.98
N TRP A 139 14.71 22.91 4.03
CA TRP A 139 14.45 21.61 4.66
C TRP A 139 13.77 20.62 3.71
N TYR A 140 12.89 21.12 2.83
CA TYR A 140 12.19 20.32 1.83
C TYR A 140 13.10 20.01 0.61
N ASP A 141 13.90 20.96 0.14
CA ASP A 141 14.87 20.75 -0.94
C ASP A 141 15.96 19.72 -0.56
N GLU A 142 16.42 19.72 0.69
CA GLU A 142 17.41 18.75 1.20
C GLU A 142 16.81 17.39 1.59
N ARG A 143 15.50 17.27 1.82
CA ARG A 143 14.86 16.01 2.28
C ARG A 143 13.83 15.39 1.34
N VAL A 144 13.37 16.09 0.30
CA VAL A 144 12.29 15.59 -0.58
C VAL A 144 12.79 15.16 -1.95
N LEU A 145 14.00 15.56 -2.34
CA LEU A 145 14.68 15.01 -3.52
C LEU A 145 15.57 13.79 -3.20
N PRO A 146 16.08 13.60 -1.97
CA PRO A 146 16.64 12.32 -1.54
C PRO A 146 15.83 11.71 -0.38
N ILE A 147 15.07 10.65 -0.70
CA ILE A 147 14.72 9.50 0.17
C ILE A 147 14.73 9.81 1.67
N VAL A 148 13.62 10.24 2.26
CA VAL A 148 13.41 10.01 3.71
C VAL A 148 11.95 9.75 4.02
N VAL A 149 11.62 8.48 4.29
CA VAL A 149 10.64 8.17 5.34
C VAL A 149 11.23 7.04 6.17
N PRO A 150 11.13 7.08 7.51
CA PRO A 150 11.59 6.02 8.40
C PRO A 150 11.11 4.66 7.90
N VAL A 151 12.08 3.78 7.65
CA VAL A 151 11.85 2.35 7.51
C VAL A 151 11.19 1.92 8.82
N TRP A 152 9.91 1.56 8.78
CA TRP A 152 9.28 0.81 9.88
C TRP A 152 9.99 -0.54 9.96
N THR A 153 11.12 -0.58 10.66
CA THR A 153 12.07 -1.70 10.63
C THR A 153 11.56 -2.96 11.28
N SER A 154 10.43 -2.96 11.99
CA SER A 154 10.07 -4.11 12.81
C SER A 154 8.57 -4.22 13.13
N LEU A 155 7.66 -4.04 12.16
CA LEU A 155 6.25 -4.32 12.40
C LEU A 155 5.99 -5.84 12.30
N VAL A 156 5.93 -6.44 13.48
CA VAL A 156 5.89 -7.87 13.79
C VAL A 156 4.68 -8.59 13.16
N GLY A 157 4.93 -9.49 12.20
CA GLY A 157 4.09 -10.66 11.90
C GLY A 157 3.21 -10.63 10.65
N GLU A 158 2.78 -11.83 10.21
CA GLU A 158 1.82 -12.11 9.10
C GLU A 158 0.54 -11.26 9.22
N SER A 159 0.10 -10.93 10.45
CA SER A 159 -1.09 -10.11 10.70
C SER A 159 -1.02 -8.68 10.18
N VAL A 160 0.18 -8.14 9.94
CA VAL A 160 0.38 -6.77 9.41
C VAL A 160 0.24 -6.75 7.88
N ALA A 161 0.48 -7.88 7.20
CA ALA A 161 0.40 -7.98 5.75
C ALA A 161 -1.00 -7.65 5.22
N ALA A 162 -2.05 -8.15 5.88
CA ALA A 162 -3.44 -7.86 5.50
C ALA A 162 -3.76 -6.35 5.57
N GLY A 163 -3.34 -5.70 6.66
CA GLY A 163 -3.52 -4.26 6.84
C GLY A 163 -2.75 -3.46 5.80
N GLN A 164 -1.50 -3.84 5.53
CA GLN A 164 -0.67 -3.21 4.51
C GLN A 164 -1.28 -3.35 3.10
N MET A 165 -1.72 -4.55 2.72
CA MET A 165 -2.38 -4.82 1.43
C MET A 165 -3.68 -4.02 1.29
N ALA A 166 -4.51 -4.00 2.34
CA ALA A 166 -5.75 -3.22 2.34
C ALA A 166 -5.47 -1.73 2.17
N ARG A 167 -4.47 -1.20 2.89
CA ARG A 167 -4.09 0.22 2.79
C ARG A 167 -3.64 0.59 1.37
N ILE A 168 -2.82 -0.26 0.73
CA ILE A 168 -2.36 0.01 -0.63
C ILE A 168 -3.51 -0.14 -1.64
N ALA A 169 -4.37 -1.15 -1.47
CA ALA A 169 -5.57 -1.31 -2.30
C ALA A 169 -6.43 -0.03 -2.30
N VAL A 170 -6.64 0.56 -1.12
CA VAL A 170 -7.38 1.82 -0.97
C VAL A 170 -6.63 2.97 -1.63
N GLN A 171 -5.34 3.13 -1.34
CA GLN A 171 -4.53 4.21 -1.92
C GLN A 171 -4.53 4.15 -3.46
N GLU A 172 -4.31 2.98 -4.06
CA GLU A 172 -4.32 2.81 -5.52
C GLU A 172 -5.72 3.09 -6.11
N ALA A 173 -6.77 2.64 -5.44
CA ALA A 173 -8.15 2.90 -5.88
C ALA A 173 -8.49 4.40 -5.78
N THR A 174 -8.03 5.07 -4.73
CA THR A 174 -8.23 6.52 -4.58
C THR A 174 -7.42 7.30 -5.62
N MET A 175 -6.17 6.93 -5.89
CA MET A 175 -5.38 7.52 -6.98
C MET A 175 -6.07 7.35 -8.33
N GLN A 176 -6.61 6.16 -8.59
CA GLN A 176 -7.38 5.91 -9.81
C GLN A 176 -8.63 6.79 -9.89
N ALA A 177 -9.41 6.90 -8.81
CA ALA A 177 -10.58 7.77 -8.75
C ALA A 177 -10.20 9.24 -8.99
N ALA A 178 -9.11 9.72 -8.39
CA ALA A 178 -8.61 11.07 -8.58
C ALA A 178 -8.26 11.37 -10.05
N TYR A 179 -7.50 10.49 -10.71
CA TYR A 179 -7.20 10.66 -12.13
C TYR A 179 -8.47 10.64 -12.98
N ARG A 180 -9.42 9.72 -12.69
CA ARG A 180 -10.69 9.62 -13.41
C ARG A 180 -11.51 10.91 -13.29
N SER A 181 -11.57 11.53 -12.12
CA SER A 181 -12.23 12.82 -11.90
C SER A 181 -11.60 14.00 -12.66
N LEU A 182 -10.33 13.89 -13.06
CA LEU A 182 -9.67 14.92 -13.87
C LEU A 182 -9.94 14.77 -15.37
N ILE A 183 -10.32 13.59 -15.86
CA ILE A 183 -10.52 13.32 -17.30
C ILE A 183 -11.49 14.30 -17.96
N PRO A 184 -12.67 14.62 -17.39
CA PRO A 184 -13.61 15.57 -17.99
C PRO A 184 -13.07 17.01 -18.10
N ARG A 185 -11.99 17.32 -17.39
CA ARG A 185 -11.33 18.64 -17.36
C ARG A 185 -10.14 18.71 -18.32
N LEU A 186 -9.86 17.62 -19.04
CA LEU A 186 -8.75 17.50 -19.96
C LEU A 186 -9.27 17.33 -21.38
N GLU A 187 -8.48 17.75 -22.36
CA GLU A 187 -8.81 17.65 -23.77
C GLU A 187 -7.72 16.91 -24.55
N GLY A 188 -8.12 16.34 -25.69
CA GLY A 188 -7.22 15.75 -26.66
C GLY A 188 -6.25 14.72 -26.07
N GLU A 189 -4.96 14.95 -26.31
CA GLU A 189 -3.91 14.02 -25.89
C GLU A 189 -3.78 13.91 -24.36
N ALA A 190 -4.07 14.96 -23.61
CA ALA A 190 -3.97 14.93 -22.14
C ALA A 190 -5.03 14.00 -21.53
N ALA A 191 -6.28 14.09 -22.02
CA ALA A 191 -7.36 13.20 -21.58
C ALA A 191 -7.04 11.74 -21.90
N ARG A 192 -6.52 11.46 -23.11
CA ARG A 192 -6.11 10.11 -23.53
C ARG A 192 -5.03 9.53 -22.62
N VAL A 193 -3.99 10.31 -22.31
CA VAL A 193 -2.89 9.86 -21.45
C VAL A 193 -3.38 9.59 -20.03
N VAL A 194 -4.23 10.46 -19.47
CA VAL A 194 -4.77 10.26 -18.12
C VAL A 194 -5.74 9.07 -18.07
N GLN A 195 -6.54 8.86 -19.12
CA GLN A 195 -7.36 7.64 -19.25
C GLN A 195 -6.50 6.38 -19.23
N GLU A 196 -5.42 6.35 -20.01
CA GLU A 196 -4.50 5.21 -20.00
C GLU A 196 -3.84 5.01 -18.61
N VAL A 197 -3.54 6.10 -17.88
CA VAL A 197 -3.05 5.99 -16.49
C VAL A 197 -4.09 5.36 -15.57
N VAL A 198 -5.39 5.64 -15.78
CA VAL A 198 -6.49 5.01 -15.05
C VAL A 198 -6.61 3.53 -15.38
N ASP A 199 -6.59 3.19 -16.67
CA ASP A 199 -6.79 1.81 -17.16
C ASP A 199 -5.65 0.88 -16.72
N ARG A 200 -4.42 1.40 -16.68
CA ARG A 200 -3.26 0.64 -16.18
C ARG A 200 -3.34 0.32 -14.68
N ARG A 201 -4.15 1.05 -13.92
CA ARG A 201 -4.31 0.81 -12.47
C ARG A 201 -5.33 -0.27 -12.14
N ASP A 202 -6.16 -0.71 -13.08
CA ASP A 202 -7.21 -1.69 -12.80
C ASP A 202 -6.65 -2.99 -12.24
N GLU A 203 -5.62 -3.54 -12.87
CA GLU A 203 -4.99 -4.80 -12.44
C GLU A 203 -4.25 -4.64 -11.12
N ILE A 204 -3.61 -3.48 -10.91
CA ILE A 204 -2.92 -3.14 -9.66
C ILE A 204 -3.91 -3.11 -8.49
N VAL A 205 -5.01 -2.38 -8.64
CA VAL A 205 -6.07 -2.28 -7.63
C VAL A 205 -6.68 -3.66 -7.37
N ARG A 206 -6.96 -4.43 -8.43
CA ARG A 206 -7.52 -5.78 -8.33
C ARG A 206 -6.62 -6.71 -7.52
N PHE A 207 -5.31 -6.72 -7.79
CA PHE A 207 -4.35 -7.54 -7.03
C PHE A 207 -4.44 -7.24 -5.53
N PHE A 208 -4.23 -5.98 -5.15
CA PHE A 208 -4.18 -5.62 -3.73
C PHE A 208 -5.52 -5.87 -3.03
N ARG A 209 -6.66 -5.66 -3.70
CA ARG A 209 -7.99 -6.00 -3.17
C ARG A 209 -8.17 -7.49 -2.95
N LEU A 210 -7.75 -8.34 -3.88
CA LEU A 210 -7.82 -9.80 -3.75
C LEU A 210 -6.92 -10.28 -2.61
N GLU A 211 -5.68 -9.79 -2.54
CA GLU A 211 -4.72 -10.12 -1.49
C GLU A 211 -5.21 -9.70 -0.10
N ALA A 212 -5.77 -8.49 0.02
CA ALA A 212 -6.35 -7.98 1.25
C ALA A 212 -7.56 -8.81 1.67
N SER A 213 -8.51 -9.03 0.75
CA SER A 213 -9.75 -9.77 1.02
C SER A 213 -9.49 -11.20 1.46
N ALA A 214 -8.56 -11.89 0.79
CA ALA A 214 -8.22 -13.26 1.12
C ALA A 214 -7.56 -13.38 2.50
N ARG A 215 -6.66 -12.46 2.86
CA ARG A 215 -6.05 -12.41 4.21
C ARG A 215 -7.05 -12.07 5.31
N ILE A 216 -7.86 -11.03 5.10
CA ILE A 216 -8.94 -10.64 6.03
C ILE A 216 -9.91 -11.82 6.26
N THR A 217 -10.26 -12.55 5.19
CA THR A 217 -11.15 -13.72 5.26
C THR A 217 -10.52 -14.90 5.98
N ARG A 218 -9.20 -15.06 5.89
CA ARG A 218 -8.48 -16.21 6.45
C ARG A 218 -8.20 -16.09 7.95
N SER A 219 -8.00 -14.89 8.50
CA SER A 219 -7.62 -14.71 9.91
C SER A 219 -8.37 -13.58 10.63
N PRO A 220 -9.02 -13.87 11.78
CA PRO A 220 -9.61 -12.83 12.64
C PRO A 220 -8.60 -11.81 13.16
N GLN A 221 -7.33 -12.22 13.33
CA GLN A 221 -6.25 -11.31 13.74
C GLN A 221 -5.88 -10.35 12.59
N GLU A 222 -5.80 -10.86 11.36
CA GLU A 222 -5.58 -10.04 10.14
C GLU A 222 -6.72 -9.06 9.92
N ALA A 223 -7.97 -9.51 10.08
CA ALA A 223 -9.14 -8.64 9.99
C ALA A 223 -9.11 -7.51 11.03
N ARG A 224 -8.72 -7.81 12.28
CA ARG A 224 -8.57 -6.80 13.34
C ARG A 224 -7.49 -5.79 12.99
N MET A 225 -6.35 -6.24 12.48
CA MET A 225 -5.26 -5.34 12.10
C MET A 225 -5.62 -4.46 10.91
N ALA A 226 -6.27 -5.03 9.88
CA ALA A 226 -6.78 -4.26 8.76
C ALA A 226 -7.80 -3.20 9.21
N ARG A 227 -8.68 -3.55 10.13
CA ARG A 227 -9.64 -2.60 10.72
C ARG A 227 -8.92 -1.48 11.49
N TRP A 228 -7.92 -1.79 12.31
CA TRP A 228 -7.15 -0.76 13.02
C TRP A 228 -6.43 0.19 12.06
N HIS A 229 -5.79 -0.34 11.02
CA HIS A 229 -5.10 0.46 10.01
C HIS A 229 -6.02 1.38 9.19
N LEU A 230 -7.28 0.97 8.98
CA LEU A 230 -8.25 1.77 8.22
C LEU A 230 -9.11 2.70 9.09
N GLN A 231 -9.23 2.44 10.40
CA GLN A 231 -10.05 3.27 11.31
C GLN A 231 -9.32 4.50 11.87
N SER A 232 -7.99 4.50 11.98
CA SER A 232 -7.25 5.63 12.55
C SER A 232 -6.86 6.67 11.50
N GLY A 233 -7.64 7.76 11.38
CA GLY A 233 -7.20 9.00 10.73
C GLY A 233 -6.71 8.86 9.29
N TRP A 234 -7.30 7.93 8.54
CA TRP A 234 -6.83 7.50 7.21
C TRP A 234 -6.85 8.65 6.18
N ARG A 235 -5.72 8.83 5.50
CA ARG A 235 -5.48 9.87 4.49
C ARG A 235 -4.85 9.22 3.25
N PRO A 236 -5.63 8.87 2.22
CA PRO A 236 -5.22 7.95 1.16
C PRO A 236 -4.08 8.47 0.28
N PHE A 237 -3.84 9.79 0.26
CA PHE A 237 -2.75 10.39 -0.51
C PHE A 237 -1.44 10.53 0.27
N ARG A 238 -1.39 10.08 1.54
CA ARG A 238 -0.18 10.17 2.35
C ARG A 238 0.73 8.97 2.12
N VAL A 239 1.67 9.12 1.20
CA VAL A 239 2.69 8.10 0.93
C VAL A 239 3.56 7.92 2.18
N VAL A 240 3.52 6.71 2.74
CA VAL A 240 4.18 6.37 4.01
C VAL A 240 3.84 7.37 5.15
N GLY A 241 2.63 7.93 5.14
CA GLY A 241 2.12 8.82 6.18
C GLY A 241 2.56 10.29 6.09
N VAL A 242 3.31 10.67 5.06
CA VAL A 242 3.73 12.07 4.84
C VAL A 242 2.65 12.82 4.06
N ALA A 243 2.23 13.97 4.57
CA ALA A 243 1.29 14.86 3.89
C ALA A 243 1.99 15.70 2.81
N ASP A 244 1.37 15.85 1.65
CA ASP A 244 1.77 16.86 0.68
C ASP A 244 1.15 18.21 1.08
N PRO A 245 1.88 19.33 0.96
CA PRO A 245 1.35 20.64 1.33
C PRO A 245 0.06 21.02 0.58
N ASP A 246 -0.15 20.53 -0.64
CA ASP A 246 -1.34 20.83 -1.43
C ASP A 246 -2.49 19.83 -1.22
N GLU A 247 -2.37 18.86 -0.30
CA GLU A 247 -3.33 17.76 -0.13
C GLU A 247 -4.78 18.26 0.04
N GLU A 248 -5.01 19.25 0.90
CA GLU A 248 -6.36 19.77 1.16
C GLU A 248 -6.95 20.50 -0.06
N ARG A 249 -6.16 21.37 -0.69
CA ARG A 249 -6.54 22.08 -1.93
C ARG A 249 -6.86 21.08 -3.04
N ALA A 250 -5.98 20.12 -3.26
CA ALA A 250 -6.13 19.13 -4.32
C ALA A 250 -7.36 18.26 -4.09
N LEU A 251 -7.62 17.81 -2.86
CA LEU A 251 -8.84 17.07 -2.52
C LEU A 251 -10.11 17.87 -2.82
N ALA A 252 -10.15 19.14 -2.41
CA ALA A 252 -11.30 20.01 -2.66
C ALA A 252 -11.51 20.28 -4.16
N SER A 253 -10.43 20.41 -4.93
CA SER A 253 -10.46 20.67 -6.37
C SER A 253 -10.82 19.42 -7.20
N ILE A 254 -10.17 18.28 -6.90
CA ILE A 254 -10.37 17.00 -7.60
C ILE A 254 -11.77 16.46 -7.32
N PHE A 255 -12.19 16.43 -6.06
CA PHE A 255 -13.48 15.86 -5.63
C PHE A 255 -14.54 16.94 -5.40
N ARG A 256 -14.64 17.87 -6.36
CA ARG A 256 -15.52 19.04 -6.26
C ARG A 256 -17.00 18.72 -6.50
N THR A 257 -17.31 17.65 -7.23
CA THR A 257 -18.70 17.26 -7.54
C THR A 257 -19.18 16.12 -6.64
N PRO A 258 -20.51 15.97 -6.44
CA PRO A 258 -21.06 14.83 -5.71
C PRO A 258 -20.71 13.47 -6.34
N GLU A 259 -20.55 13.42 -7.67
CA GLU A 259 -20.15 12.20 -8.38
C GLU A 259 -18.69 11.84 -8.07
N ASP A 260 -17.79 12.82 -8.08
CA ASP A 260 -16.38 12.62 -7.71
C ASP A 260 -16.25 12.18 -6.25
N GLN A 261 -17.04 12.78 -5.34
CA GLN A 261 -17.07 12.41 -3.93
C GLN A 261 -17.58 10.98 -3.73
N ALA A 262 -18.64 10.59 -4.44
CA ALA A 262 -19.14 9.22 -4.41
C ALA A 262 -18.09 8.23 -4.95
N ALA A 263 -17.36 8.60 -6.02
CA ALA A 263 -16.27 7.79 -6.55
C ALA A 263 -15.14 7.63 -5.53
N PHE A 264 -14.76 8.69 -4.83
CA PHE A 264 -13.79 8.67 -3.74
C PHE A 264 -14.22 7.75 -2.60
N GLU A 265 -15.47 7.84 -2.14
CA GLU A 265 -16.03 6.99 -1.08
C GLU A 265 -16.15 5.52 -1.51
N SER A 266 -16.43 5.27 -2.78
CA SER A 266 -16.52 3.92 -3.33
C SER A 266 -15.17 3.22 -3.42
N ALA A 267 -14.05 3.97 -3.46
CA ALA A 267 -12.71 3.43 -3.66
C ALA A 267 -12.31 2.36 -2.63
N ASP A 268 -12.85 2.44 -1.41
CA ASP A 268 -12.62 1.46 -0.34
C ASP A 268 -13.88 0.76 0.19
N ALA A 269 -15.03 0.99 -0.44
CA ALA A 269 -16.33 0.50 0.05
C ALA A 269 -16.38 -1.03 0.20
N ASP A 270 -15.80 -1.78 -0.73
CA ASP A 270 -15.81 -3.25 -0.67
C ASP A 270 -14.95 -3.79 0.47
N LEU A 271 -13.76 -3.21 0.71
CA LEU A 271 -12.91 -3.59 1.84
C LEU A 271 -13.53 -3.16 3.17
N ARG A 272 -14.15 -1.98 3.22
CA ARG A 272 -14.92 -1.54 4.40
C ARG A 272 -16.08 -2.48 4.69
N ARG A 273 -16.86 -2.86 3.67
CA ARG A 273 -17.97 -3.81 3.80
C ARG A 273 -17.49 -5.14 4.35
N LEU A 274 -16.43 -5.71 3.79
CA LEU A 274 -15.81 -6.95 4.26
C LEU A 274 -15.39 -6.88 5.75
N LEU A 275 -14.86 -5.73 6.18
CA LEU A 275 -14.46 -5.49 7.57
C LEU A 275 -15.64 -5.26 8.53
N MET A 276 -16.80 -4.85 8.02
CA MET A 276 -18.04 -4.70 8.79
C MET A 276 -18.80 -6.02 8.93
N GLU A 277 -18.88 -6.81 7.85
CA GLU A 277 -19.57 -8.11 7.80
C GLU A 277 -18.88 -9.21 8.62
N ARG A 278 -17.62 -9.00 8.98
CA ARG A 278 -16.88 -9.82 9.94
C ARG A 278 -17.05 -9.23 11.35
N PRO A 279 -18.05 -9.66 12.16
CA PRO A 279 -18.05 -9.32 13.56
C PRO A 279 -16.79 -9.93 14.15
N THR A 280 -15.85 -9.11 14.65
CA THR A 280 -14.76 -9.60 15.49
C THR A 280 -15.43 -10.10 16.77
N PRO A 281 -15.64 -11.41 16.97
CA PRO A 281 -16.18 -11.82 18.24
C PRO A 281 -15.04 -11.66 19.25
N PHE A 282 -15.34 -11.00 20.37
CA PHE A 282 -14.42 -10.88 21.49
C PHE A 282 -14.30 -12.25 22.16
N TRP A 283 -13.47 -13.14 21.59
CA TRP A 283 -13.05 -14.36 22.28
C TRP A 283 -11.73 -14.13 22.97
N GLY A 284 -11.85 -13.84 24.27
CA GLY A 284 -11.07 -14.45 25.33
C GLY A 284 -9.55 -14.27 25.28
N ALA A 285 -9.05 -13.54 26.27
CA ALA A 285 -7.88 -14.04 26.99
C ALA A 285 -8.03 -15.56 27.14
N ILE A 286 -7.09 -16.31 26.58
CA ILE A 286 -6.89 -17.70 26.96
C ILE A 286 -6.61 -17.63 28.46
N ALA A 287 -7.62 -17.91 29.28
CA ALA A 287 -7.39 -18.25 30.67
C ALA A 287 -6.37 -19.40 30.65
N PRO A 288 -5.26 -19.30 31.39
CA PRO A 288 -4.31 -20.39 31.44
C PRO A 288 -5.08 -21.64 31.84
N THR A 289 -5.01 -22.67 31.01
CA THR A 289 -5.48 -24.01 31.33
C THR A 289 -5.02 -24.31 32.76
N PRO A 290 -5.91 -24.59 33.73
CA PRO A 290 -5.47 -25.02 35.05
C PRO A 290 -4.76 -26.34 34.84
N GLY A 291 -3.43 -26.29 34.88
CA GLY A 291 -2.59 -27.46 34.76
C GLY A 291 -2.93 -28.41 35.90
N PHE A 292 -3.57 -29.53 35.54
CA PHE A 292 -3.44 -30.76 36.28
C PHE A 292 -1.94 -31.06 36.37
N LEU A 293 -1.35 -30.87 37.54
CA LEU A 293 -0.29 -31.73 38.07
C LEU A 293 -0.02 -31.41 39.54
N SER A 294 -0.13 -32.46 40.34
CA SER A 294 0.60 -32.70 41.59
C SER A 294 0.14 -31.97 42.85
N ARG A 295 -0.97 -32.49 43.39
CA ARG A 295 -1.10 -32.83 44.81
C ARG A 295 0.23 -33.41 45.33
N LYS A 296 0.98 -32.64 46.13
CA LYS A 296 2.04 -33.18 46.98
C LYS A 296 1.70 -32.80 48.42
N GLU A 297 1.20 -33.79 49.14
CA GLU A 297 1.14 -33.80 50.59
C GLU A 297 2.51 -33.40 51.16
N ARG A 298 2.53 -32.42 52.04
CA ARG A 298 3.57 -32.30 53.06
C ARG A 298 2.93 -32.58 54.41
N ARG A 299 2.97 -33.86 54.81
CA ARG A 299 2.85 -34.30 56.19
C ARG A 299 4.15 -33.99 56.93
N GLY A 300 4.02 -33.44 58.13
CA GLY A 300 5.02 -33.45 59.21
C GLY A 300 6.08 -32.35 59.12
N VAL A 301 6.54 -31.71 60.19
CA VAL A 301 6.40 -31.92 61.65
C VAL A 301 6.77 -30.59 62.31
N ARG A 302 6.19 -30.25 63.47
CA ARG A 302 6.86 -29.56 64.59
C ARG A 302 5.97 -29.53 65.84
N PRO A 303 6.61 -29.46 67.00
CA PRO A 303 6.82 -30.54 67.97
C PRO A 303 5.59 -30.93 68.79
#